data_AF-A0A3B4Y3X8-F1
#
_entry.id   AF-A0A3B4Y3X8-F1
#
_cell.length_a   1.000
_cell.length_b   1.000
_cell.length_c   1.000
_cell.angle_alpha   90.00
_cell.angle_beta   90.00
_cell.angle_gamma   90.00
#
_symmetry.space_group_name_H-M   'P 1'
#
loop_
_entity.id
_entity.type
_entity.pdbx_description
1 polymer ?
#
loop_
_entity_poly.entity_id
_entity_poly.type
_entity_poly.pdbx_seq_one_letter_code
_entity_poly.pdbx_strand_id
1 'polypeptide(L)'
;MPPKGKGKKPAKARTPTLIDGLTKDEMSKEQLEEYIVRLREELDREREERNYFQTERDNIHTFWEITDRQLEVVKAELQNLEKDIEEDEGHHQVEIKVYKQKMKHLLCEHQNTISELKEEGLVSTEVLQNEQEQLEAELHKEMRAIMVDMQKLDNESIFKELELKHEEEMTKTRNHWEKHITEIKSNYAKKMKLQQQELDKMRQKETSEREDQWNRHIAGLIEDHDKALTDASAFVNLMEEDLKISESVKTQILRMEVKQMENQREQTHLSQDSKCLAERLLKVKEQIAGNEKKTKYYGMKKDINERVKKKELNDLKLEHKDLEQKFSKLQLEKDEQFKTYSQTIEKVQHKADLQIMQLQRKLKALTDSLEKTQAQLHSVLSASNMDQIALGGVTKKIEVLLYVSL
;
A
#
# COMPACT_ATOMS: atom_id res chain seq x y z
N MET A 1 122.10 -92.35 -63.18
CA MET A 1 122.70 -93.28 -64.17
C MET A 1 124.21 -93.38 -63.91
N PRO A 2 124.86 -94.53 -64.15
CA PRO A 2 126.30 -94.69 -63.98
C PRO A 2 127.10 -94.69 -65.31
N PRO A 3 128.32 -94.13 -65.33
CA PRO A 3 129.41 -94.56 -66.20
C PRO A 3 130.49 -95.26 -65.35
N LYS A 4 130.78 -96.56 -65.50
CA LYS A 4 131.48 -97.22 -66.62
C LYS A 4 132.75 -96.49 -67.09
N GLY A 5 133.84 -96.71 -66.35
CA GLY A 5 135.19 -96.28 -66.72
C GLY A 5 135.91 -97.12 -67.79
N LYS A 6 137.24 -96.91 -67.82
CA LYS A 6 138.30 -97.57 -68.63
C LYS A 6 138.53 -97.05 -70.07
N GLY A 7 139.41 -96.05 -70.19
CA GLY A 7 140.46 -96.01 -71.22
C GLY A 7 141.79 -96.51 -70.63
N LYS A 8 142.69 -97.16 -71.40
CA LYS A 8 143.82 -97.93 -70.81
C LYS A 8 145.13 -97.83 -71.62
N LYS A 9 146.02 -96.90 -71.22
CA LYS A 9 147.43 -96.74 -71.72
C LYS A 9 147.51 -96.38 -73.23
N PRO A 10 148.65 -95.90 -73.78
CA PRO A 10 149.99 -96.49 -73.70
C PRO A 10 150.89 -95.90 -72.60
N ALA A 11 151.92 -96.65 -72.20
CA ALA A 11 153.07 -96.08 -71.50
C ALA A 11 154.04 -95.53 -72.56
N LYS A 12 154.39 -94.25 -72.48
CA LYS A 12 155.49 -93.65 -73.26
C LYS A 12 156.72 -93.50 -72.36
N ALA A 13 157.90 -93.43 -72.95
CA ALA A 13 159.17 -93.63 -72.25
C ALA A 13 159.29 -92.78 -70.98
N ARG A 14 159.75 -93.42 -69.89
CA ARG A 14 160.21 -92.73 -68.69
C ARG A 14 161.51 -92.02 -69.08
N THR A 15 161.42 -90.71 -69.34
CA THR A 15 162.61 -89.87 -69.52
C THR A 15 163.54 -90.02 -68.32
N PRO A 16 164.87 -89.87 -68.49
CA PRO A 16 165.77 -89.75 -67.36
C PRO A 16 165.25 -88.65 -66.44
N THR A 17 165.06 -88.96 -65.16
CA THR A 17 164.75 -87.94 -64.16
C THR A 17 166.05 -87.16 -63.95
N LEU A 18 166.20 -86.09 -64.73
CA LEU A 18 167.29 -85.12 -64.59
C LEU A 18 167.20 -84.50 -63.20
N ILE A 19 168.30 -84.60 -62.47
CA ILE A 19 168.44 -84.14 -61.09
C ILE A 19 169.45 -83.01 -61.13
N ASP A 20 168.96 -81.78 -60.93
CA ASP A 20 169.77 -80.54 -60.96
C ASP A 20 170.70 -80.44 -62.19
N GLY A 21 170.21 -80.89 -63.35
CA GLY A 21 170.92 -80.87 -64.64
C GLY A 21 171.84 -82.08 -64.92
N LEU A 22 172.09 -82.97 -63.96
CA LEU A 22 172.97 -84.14 -64.09
C LEU A 22 172.21 -85.46 -64.16
N THR A 23 172.88 -86.51 -64.67
CA THR A 23 172.34 -87.88 -64.65
C THR A 23 172.71 -88.63 -63.38
N LYS A 24 171.95 -89.68 -63.06
CA LYS A 24 172.10 -90.43 -61.80
C LYS A 24 173.45 -91.12 -61.60
N ASP A 25 174.18 -91.37 -62.67
CA ASP A 25 175.45 -92.10 -62.65
C ASP A 25 176.67 -91.14 -62.62
N GLU A 26 176.43 -89.82 -62.69
CA GLU A 26 177.47 -88.76 -62.65
C GLU A 26 177.53 -88.02 -61.31
N MET A 27 176.45 -88.06 -60.51
CA MET A 27 176.38 -87.47 -59.18
C MET A 27 177.12 -88.34 -58.15
N SER A 28 177.94 -87.72 -57.29
CA SER A 28 178.59 -88.44 -56.18
C SER A 28 177.55 -89.01 -55.21
N LYS A 29 177.92 -90.03 -54.43
CA LYS A 29 177.06 -90.60 -53.39
C LYS A 29 176.53 -89.54 -52.43
N GLU A 30 177.39 -88.59 -52.06
CA GLU A 30 177.06 -87.49 -51.14
C GLU A 30 176.11 -86.49 -51.81
N GLN A 31 176.29 -86.17 -53.09
CA GLN A 31 175.39 -85.30 -53.85
C GLN A 31 174.00 -85.93 -54.07
N LEU A 32 173.94 -87.25 -54.27
CA LEU A 32 172.67 -88.00 -54.33
C LEU A 32 171.98 -88.04 -52.96
N GLU A 33 172.74 -88.20 -51.87
CA GLU A 33 172.20 -88.15 -50.51
C GLU A 33 171.70 -86.76 -50.14
N GLU A 34 172.41 -85.69 -50.50
CA GLU A 34 171.98 -84.31 -50.30
C GLU A 34 170.72 -83.99 -51.12
N TYR A 35 170.64 -84.41 -52.39
CA TYR A 35 169.42 -84.22 -53.19
C TYR A 35 168.23 -85.03 -52.64
N ILE A 36 168.46 -86.22 -52.06
CA ILE A 36 167.42 -86.97 -51.35
C ILE A 36 166.96 -86.25 -50.08
N VAL A 37 167.85 -85.51 -49.39
CA VAL A 37 167.47 -84.62 -48.28
C VAL A 37 166.63 -83.45 -48.80
N ARG A 38 167.09 -82.71 -49.82
CA ARG A 38 166.34 -81.59 -50.41
C ARG A 38 164.93 -82.01 -50.87
N LEU A 39 164.78 -83.15 -51.56
CA LEU A 39 163.48 -83.69 -51.97
C LEU A 39 162.59 -84.12 -50.79
N ARG A 40 163.15 -84.52 -49.65
CA ARG A 40 162.38 -84.82 -48.44
C ARG A 40 161.90 -83.54 -47.79
N GLU A 41 162.77 -82.54 -47.66
CA GLU A 41 162.38 -81.23 -47.16
C GLU A 41 161.33 -80.55 -48.05
N GLU A 42 161.43 -80.66 -49.38
CA GLU A 42 160.40 -80.17 -50.31
C GLU A 42 159.07 -80.93 -50.11
N LEU A 43 159.12 -82.26 -49.99
CA LEU A 43 157.93 -83.07 -49.73
C LEU A 43 157.29 -82.76 -48.37
N ASP A 44 158.09 -82.45 -47.35
CA ASP A 44 157.62 -82.13 -46.01
C ASP A 44 157.13 -80.67 -45.91
N ARG A 45 157.76 -79.71 -46.60
CA ARG A 45 157.21 -78.35 -46.81
C ARG A 45 155.86 -78.41 -47.53
N GLU A 46 155.74 -79.17 -48.62
CA GLU A 46 154.47 -79.40 -49.34
C GLU A 46 153.39 -80.14 -48.51
N ARG A 47 153.79 -80.86 -47.45
CA ARG A 47 152.86 -81.45 -46.46
C ARG A 47 152.43 -80.43 -45.42
N GLU A 48 153.35 -79.61 -44.93
CA GLU A 48 153.10 -78.54 -43.97
C GLU A 48 152.21 -77.45 -44.58
N GLU A 49 152.52 -76.98 -45.78
CA GLU A 49 151.68 -76.04 -46.53
C GLU A 49 150.29 -76.61 -46.80
N ARG A 50 150.18 -77.88 -47.21
CA ARG A 50 148.87 -78.54 -47.38
C ARG A 50 148.09 -78.66 -46.07
N ASN A 51 148.77 -78.93 -44.96
CA ASN A 51 148.15 -79.00 -43.65
C ASN A 51 147.63 -77.61 -43.25
N TYR A 52 148.45 -76.58 -43.40
CA TYR A 52 148.10 -75.18 -43.19
C TYR A 52 146.89 -74.75 -44.05
N PHE A 53 146.90 -74.99 -45.37
CA PHE A 53 145.78 -74.70 -46.27
C PHE A 53 144.55 -75.62 -46.08
N GLN A 54 144.67 -76.71 -45.33
CA GLN A 54 143.53 -77.51 -44.89
C GLN A 54 142.92 -76.89 -43.63
N THR A 55 143.72 -76.69 -42.58
CA THR A 55 143.31 -76.03 -41.34
C THR A 55 142.72 -74.64 -41.61
N GLU A 56 143.33 -73.84 -42.48
CA GLU A 56 142.82 -72.49 -42.78
C GLU A 56 141.50 -72.53 -43.56
N ARG A 57 141.29 -73.53 -44.43
CA ARG A 57 139.99 -73.72 -45.09
C ARG A 57 138.92 -74.14 -44.09
N ASP A 58 139.26 -75.02 -43.15
CA ASP A 58 138.32 -75.51 -42.14
C ASP A 58 138.02 -74.42 -41.08
N ASN A 59 139.01 -73.57 -40.75
CA ASN A 59 138.82 -72.33 -39.98
C ASN A 59 137.84 -71.39 -40.71
N ILE A 60 138.10 -71.06 -41.98
CA ILE A 60 137.23 -70.19 -42.79
C ILE A 60 135.82 -70.78 -42.90
N HIS A 61 135.69 -72.10 -43.05
CA HIS A 61 134.40 -72.78 -43.13
C HIS A 61 133.63 -72.70 -41.81
N THR A 62 134.27 -72.94 -40.66
CA THR A 62 133.63 -72.82 -39.34
C THR A 62 133.29 -71.37 -38.98
N PHE A 63 134.14 -70.40 -39.32
CA PHE A 63 133.79 -68.98 -39.21
C PHE A 63 132.59 -68.62 -40.08
N TRP A 64 132.52 -69.15 -41.31
CA TRP A 64 131.36 -68.96 -42.19
C TRP A 64 130.09 -69.58 -41.61
N GLU A 65 130.11 -70.84 -41.15
CA GLU A 65 128.96 -71.50 -40.52
C GLU A 65 128.47 -70.78 -39.25
N ILE A 66 129.40 -70.30 -38.42
CA ILE A 66 129.07 -69.52 -37.21
C ILE A 66 128.42 -68.18 -37.60
N THR A 67 128.96 -67.49 -38.60
CA THR A 67 128.46 -66.18 -39.06
C THR A 67 127.10 -66.32 -39.76
N ASP A 68 126.92 -67.36 -40.57
CA ASP A 68 125.65 -67.66 -41.24
C ASP A 68 124.56 -68.03 -40.23
N ARG A 69 124.87 -68.87 -39.24
CA ARG A 69 123.94 -69.18 -38.13
C ARG A 69 123.62 -67.95 -37.28
N GLN A 70 124.57 -67.05 -37.05
CA GLN A 70 124.32 -65.77 -36.37
C GLN A 70 123.42 -64.86 -37.21
N LEU A 71 123.65 -64.80 -38.52
CA LEU A 71 122.82 -64.02 -39.45
C LEU A 71 121.37 -64.53 -39.49
N GLU A 72 121.15 -65.84 -39.54
CA GLU A 72 119.79 -66.41 -39.48
C GLU A 72 119.11 -66.20 -38.12
N VAL A 73 119.85 -66.22 -37.01
CA VAL A 73 119.30 -65.85 -35.69
C VAL A 73 118.88 -64.39 -35.66
N VAL A 74 119.73 -63.46 -36.11
CA VAL A 74 119.40 -62.01 -36.15
C VAL A 74 118.26 -61.71 -37.11
N LYS A 75 118.14 -62.42 -38.24
CA LYS A 75 116.97 -62.34 -39.14
C LYS A 75 115.69 -62.79 -38.45
N ALA A 76 115.72 -63.89 -37.70
CA ALA A 76 114.56 -64.40 -36.98
C ALA A 76 114.16 -63.48 -35.80
N GLU A 77 115.15 -62.93 -35.07
CA GLU A 77 114.92 -61.92 -34.03
C GLU A 77 114.29 -60.64 -34.61
N LEU A 78 114.77 -60.19 -35.77
CA LEU A 78 114.21 -59.04 -36.50
C LEU A 78 112.77 -59.31 -36.97
N GLN A 79 112.49 -60.48 -37.55
CA GLN A 79 111.13 -60.86 -37.99
C GLN A 79 110.15 -60.99 -36.82
N ASN A 80 110.61 -61.49 -35.67
CA ASN A 80 109.80 -61.51 -34.45
C ASN A 80 109.51 -60.07 -33.98
N LEU A 81 110.51 -59.19 -33.96
CA LEU A 81 110.33 -57.78 -33.57
C LEU A 81 109.40 -57.02 -34.53
N GLU A 82 109.51 -57.24 -35.84
CA GLU A 82 108.57 -56.69 -36.84
C GLU A 82 107.14 -57.15 -36.57
N LYS A 83 106.95 -58.45 -36.28
CA LYS A 83 105.64 -59.03 -35.96
C LYS A 83 105.08 -58.51 -34.63
N ASP A 84 105.92 -58.34 -33.61
CA ASP A 84 105.52 -57.82 -32.30
C ASP A 84 105.07 -56.35 -32.43
N ILE A 85 105.74 -55.56 -33.30
CA ILE A 85 105.32 -54.19 -33.67
C ILE A 85 103.96 -54.21 -34.40
N GLU A 86 103.75 -55.12 -35.37
CA GLU A 86 102.44 -55.26 -36.04
C GLU A 86 101.31 -55.64 -35.07
N GLU A 87 101.58 -56.50 -34.08
CA GLU A 87 100.61 -56.88 -33.05
C GLU A 87 100.30 -55.72 -32.08
N ASP A 88 101.31 -54.97 -31.62
CA ASP A 88 101.10 -53.77 -30.77
C ASP A 88 100.37 -52.64 -31.52
N GLU A 89 100.69 -52.39 -32.80
CA GLU A 89 99.91 -51.46 -33.64
C GLU A 89 98.46 -51.94 -33.80
N GLY A 90 98.25 -53.24 -34.01
CA GLY A 90 96.91 -53.85 -34.06
C GLY A 90 96.13 -53.65 -32.76
N HIS A 91 96.77 -53.90 -31.61
CA HIS A 91 96.19 -53.67 -30.29
C HIS A 91 95.84 -52.20 -30.06
N HIS A 92 96.75 -51.26 -30.35
CA HIS A 92 96.51 -49.84 -30.17
C HIS A 92 95.39 -49.31 -31.09
N GLN A 93 95.32 -49.79 -32.34
CA GLN A 93 94.19 -49.49 -33.24
C GLN A 93 92.84 -49.98 -32.70
N VAL A 94 92.79 -51.14 -32.02
CA VAL A 94 91.59 -51.64 -31.35
C VAL A 94 91.25 -50.79 -30.13
N GLU A 95 92.25 -50.42 -29.33
CA GLU A 95 92.07 -49.57 -28.14
C GLU A 95 91.50 -48.19 -28.50
N ILE A 96 92.02 -47.55 -29.55
CA ILE A 96 91.49 -46.29 -30.10
C ILE A 96 90.02 -46.45 -30.54
N LYS A 97 89.66 -47.57 -31.18
CA LYS A 97 88.26 -47.85 -31.58
C LYS A 97 87.36 -48.02 -30.34
N VAL A 98 87.84 -48.68 -29.28
CA VAL A 98 87.14 -48.84 -28.00
C VAL A 98 86.95 -47.51 -27.28
N TYR A 99 87.98 -46.68 -27.13
CA TYR A 99 87.85 -45.34 -26.52
C TYR A 99 86.91 -44.44 -27.32
N LYS A 100 86.98 -44.47 -28.66
CA LYS A 100 86.07 -43.72 -29.54
C LYS A 100 84.61 -44.16 -29.36
N GLN A 101 84.35 -45.44 -29.10
CA GLN A 101 83.01 -45.95 -28.82
C GLN A 101 82.55 -45.62 -27.39
N LYS A 102 83.43 -45.71 -26.38
CA LYS A 102 83.15 -45.25 -25.00
C LYS A 102 82.79 -43.76 -24.96
N MET A 103 83.54 -42.92 -25.67
CA MET A 103 83.28 -41.48 -25.78
C MET A 103 81.92 -41.19 -26.44
N LYS A 104 81.57 -41.90 -27.53
CA LYS A 104 80.23 -41.80 -28.13
C LYS A 104 79.12 -42.19 -27.15
N HIS A 105 79.29 -43.31 -26.44
CA HIS A 105 78.30 -43.81 -25.48
C HIS A 105 78.06 -42.79 -24.36
N LEU A 106 79.13 -42.26 -23.76
CA LEU A 106 79.06 -41.25 -22.70
C LEU A 106 78.39 -39.95 -23.18
N LEU A 107 78.69 -39.50 -24.40
CA LEU A 107 78.02 -38.34 -25.00
C LEU A 107 76.53 -38.58 -25.26
N CYS A 108 76.14 -39.80 -25.68
CA CYS A 108 74.73 -40.17 -25.82
C CYS A 108 74.02 -40.26 -24.46
N GLU A 109 74.64 -40.83 -23.43
CA GLU A 109 74.09 -40.87 -22.07
C GLU A 109 73.88 -39.47 -21.50
N HIS A 110 74.91 -38.61 -21.56
CA HIS A 110 74.76 -37.21 -21.14
C HIS A 110 73.68 -36.47 -21.92
N GLN A 111 73.56 -36.69 -23.24
CA GLN A 111 72.50 -36.08 -24.03
C GLN A 111 71.10 -36.61 -23.65
N ASN A 112 70.96 -37.91 -23.35
CA ASN A 112 69.70 -38.48 -22.89
C ASN A 112 69.31 -37.90 -21.53
N THR A 113 70.20 -37.91 -20.53
CA THR A 113 69.93 -37.33 -19.21
C THR A 113 69.64 -35.82 -19.26
N ILE A 114 70.27 -35.09 -20.19
CA ILE A 114 69.95 -33.66 -20.44
C ILE A 114 68.56 -33.48 -21.09
N SER A 115 68.07 -34.45 -21.85
CA SER A 115 66.70 -34.43 -22.39
C SER A 115 65.68 -34.84 -21.31
N GLU A 116 65.94 -35.93 -20.58
CA GLU A 116 65.11 -36.43 -19.48
C GLU A 116 64.89 -35.33 -18.42
N LEU A 117 65.96 -34.69 -17.93
CA LEU A 117 65.85 -33.59 -16.95
C LEU A 117 65.13 -32.34 -17.50
N LYS A 118 65.07 -32.14 -18.82
CA LYS A 118 64.28 -31.07 -19.44
C LYS A 118 62.81 -31.44 -19.54
N GLU A 119 62.50 -32.68 -19.88
CA GLU A 119 61.12 -33.19 -19.95
C GLU A 119 60.51 -33.25 -18.53
N GLU A 120 61.24 -33.78 -17.54
CA GLU A 120 60.87 -33.70 -16.11
C GLU A 120 60.70 -32.25 -15.64
N GLY A 121 61.61 -31.36 -16.02
CA GLY A 121 61.53 -29.93 -15.70
C GLY A 121 60.27 -29.26 -16.28
N LEU A 122 59.97 -29.51 -17.55
CA LEU A 122 58.78 -28.98 -18.24
C LEU A 122 57.49 -29.52 -17.61
N VAL A 123 57.37 -30.84 -17.40
CA VAL A 123 56.21 -31.47 -16.76
C VAL A 123 56.02 -30.95 -15.34
N SER A 124 57.10 -30.78 -14.57
CA SER A 124 57.05 -30.20 -13.22
C SER A 124 56.53 -28.75 -13.25
N THR A 125 57.00 -27.91 -14.19
CA THR A 125 56.47 -26.55 -14.34
C THR A 125 55.02 -26.50 -14.83
N GLU A 126 54.60 -27.42 -15.70
CA GLU A 126 53.23 -27.53 -16.18
C GLU A 126 52.28 -27.97 -15.07
N VAL A 127 52.66 -28.95 -14.23
CA VAL A 127 51.87 -29.36 -13.05
C VAL A 127 51.73 -28.19 -12.06
N LEU A 128 52.83 -27.52 -11.71
CA LEU A 128 52.80 -26.37 -10.79
C LEU A 128 51.96 -25.20 -11.33
N GLN A 129 51.99 -24.93 -12.64
CA GLN A 129 51.14 -23.92 -13.26
C GLN A 129 49.66 -24.32 -13.20
N ASN A 130 49.32 -25.58 -13.53
CA ASN A 130 47.95 -26.09 -13.44
C ASN A 130 47.41 -26.06 -12.00
N GLU A 131 48.25 -26.33 -10.99
CA GLU A 131 47.88 -26.20 -9.57
C GLU A 131 47.64 -24.73 -9.17
N GLN A 132 48.49 -23.80 -9.62
CA GLN A 132 48.29 -22.37 -9.39
C GLN A 132 47.00 -21.85 -10.05
N GLU A 133 46.76 -22.18 -11.32
CA GLU A 133 45.54 -21.77 -12.04
C GLU A 133 44.26 -22.29 -11.38
N GLN A 134 44.29 -23.50 -10.80
CA GLN A 134 43.17 -24.04 -10.00
C GLN A 134 42.96 -23.24 -8.71
N LEU A 135 44.02 -22.99 -7.94
CA LEU A 135 43.95 -22.22 -6.69
C LEU A 135 43.46 -20.78 -6.92
N GLU A 136 43.93 -20.12 -7.99
CA GLU A 136 43.44 -18.79 -8.38
C GLU A 136 41.96 -18.81 -8.80
N ALA A 137 41.53 -19.83 -9.54
CA ALA A 137 40.13 -20.00 -9.95
C ALA A 137 39.19 -20.24 -8.74
N GLU A 138 39.64 -21.02 -7.74
CA GLU A 138 38.92 -21.24 -6.49
C GLU A 138 38.86 -19.99 -5.63
N LEU A 139 39.98 -19.29 -5.41
CA LEU A 139 40.02 -18.02 -4.69
C LEU A 139 39.10 -16.96 -5.33
N HIS A 140 39.10 -16.86 -6.66
CA HIS A 140 38.18 -15.98 -7.37
C HIS A 140 36.71 -16.41 -7.25
N LYS A 141 36.41 -17.71 -7.12
CA LYS A 141 35.06 -18.23 -6.91
C LYS A 141 34.57 -17.92 -5.49
N GLU A 142 35.41 -18.09 -4.48
CA GLU A 142 35.10 -17.74 -3.08
C GLU A 142 34.92 -16.22 -2.91
N MET A 143 35.82 -15.40 -3.46
CA MET A 143 35.70 -13.94 -3.40
C MET A 143 34.40 -13.44 -4.06
N ARG A 144 33.96 -14.05 -5.17
CA ARG A 144 32.65 -13.76 -5.78
C ARG A 144 31.47 -14.18 -4.89
N ALA A 145 31.56 -15.32 -4.21
CA ALA A 145 30.52 -15.77 -3.28
C ALA A 145 30.39 -14.82 -2.07
N ILE A 146 31.52 -14.48 -1.44
CA ILE A 146 31.58 -13.52 -0.31
C ILE A 146 31.02 -12.15 -0.71
N MET A 147 31.38 -11.63 -1.89
CA MET A 147 30.86 -10.37 -2.39
C MET A 147 29.34 -10.40 -2.62
N VAL A 148 28.80 -11.51 -3.13
CA VAL A 148 27.35 -11.71 -3.31
C VAL A 148 26.64 -11.82 -1.96
N ASP A 149 27.21 -12.50 -0.97
CA ASP A 149 26.61 -12.65 0.36
C ASP A 149 26.68 -11.36 1.18
N MET A 150 27.75 -10.58 1.05
CA MET A 150 27.81 -9.20 1.58
C MET A 150 26.69 -8.33 0.99
N GLN A 151 26.51 -8.36 -0.34
CA GLN A 151 25.45 -7.61 -1.01
C GLN A 151 24.03 -8.08 -0.57
N LYS A 152 23.84 -9.36 -0.26
CA LYS A 152 22.57 -9.86 0.33
C LYS A 152 22.34 -9.26 1.72
N LEU A 153 23.35 -9.24 2.58
CA LEU A 153 23.26 -8.68 3.93
C LEU A 153 22.98 -7.17 3.91
N ASP A 154 23.65 -6.43 3.01
CA ASP A 154 23.38 -5.00 2.79
C ASP A 154 21.91 -4.79 2.36
N ASN A 155 21.44 -5.52 1.35
CA ASN A 155 20.04 -5.47 0.88
C ASN A 155 19.04 -5.86 1.99
N GLU A 156 19.35 -6.87 2.80
CA GLU A 156 18.50 -7.31 3.92
C GLU A 156 18.44 -6.24 5.04
N SER A 157 19.53 -5.51 5.27
CA SER A 157 19.54 -4.38 6.22
C SER A 157 18.68 -3.21 5.74
N ILE A 158 18.77 -2.86 4.45
CA ILE A 158 17.95 -1.82 3.81
C ILE A 158 16.47 -2.23 3.83
N PHE A 159 16.18 -3.50 3.56
CA PHE A 159 14.81 -4.03 3.60
C PHE A 159 14.21 -3.91 5.00
N LYS A 160 14.93 -4.31 6.06
CA LYS A 160 14.49 -4.16 7.46
C LYS A 160 14.30 -2.70 7.87
N GLU A 161 15.14 -1.78 7.38
CA GLU A 161 14.96 -0.35 7.62
C GLU A 161 13.69 0.19 6.94
N LEU A 162 13.37 -0.28 5.72
CA LEU A 162 12.14 0.06 5.00
C LEU A 162 10.89 -0.54 5.66
N GLU A 163 10.94 -1.79 6.14
CA GLU A 163 9.86 -2.41 6.93
C GLU A 163 9.59 -1.63 8.22
N LEU A 164 10.63 -1.26 8.97
CA LEU A 164 10.50 -0.49 10.21
C LEU A 164 9.89 0.90 9.95
N LYS A 165 10.34 1.60 8.90
CA LYS A 165 9.75 2.88 8.47
C LYS A 165 8.29 2.72 8.03
N HIS A 166 7.95 1.63 7.35
CA HIS A 166 6.57 1.35 6.95
C HIS A 166 5.68 1.13 8.17
N GLU A 167 6.11 0.31 9.14
CA GLU A 167 5.36 0.06 10.38
C GLU A 167 5.22 1.35 11.22
N GLU A 168 6.23 2.22 11.23
CA GLU A 168 6.16 3.53 11.89
C GLU A 168 5.10 4.45 11.24
N GLU A 169 5.06 4.54 9.91
CA GLU A 169 4.05 5.33 9.17
C GLU A 169 2.65 4.73 9.24
N MET A 170 2.52 3.40 9.23
CA MET A 170 1.26 2.70 9.48
C MET A 170 0.75 2.96 10.91
N THR A 171 1.66 2.94 11.89
CA THR A 171 1.35 3.28 13.30
C THR A 171 0.97 4.75 13.46
N LYS A 172 1.68 5.70 12.84
CA LYS A 172 1.31 7.13 12.81
C LYS A 172 -0.08 7.33 12.21
N THR A 173 -0.34 6.70 11.06
CA THR A 173 -1.62 6.78 10.34
C THR A 173 -2.77 6.20 11.18
N ARG A 174 -2.56 5.03 11.80
CA ARG A 174 -3.52 4.41 12.72
C ARG A 174 -3.84 5.34 13.91
N ASN A 175 -2.80 5.85 14.57
CA ASN A 175 -2.94 6.76 15.71
C ASN A 175 -3.65 8.08 15.34
N HIS A 176 -3.45 8.59 14.12
CA HIS A 176 -4.14 9.77 13.60
C HIS A 176 -5.65 9.49 13.41
N TRP A 177 -6.01 8.39 12.75
CA TRP A 177 -7.42 8.01 12.57
C TRP A 177 -8.12 7.66 13.88
N GLU A 178 -7.45 6.98 14.81
CA GLU A 178 -8.00 6.67 16.14
C GLU A 178 -8.26 7.94 16.96
N LYS A 179 -7.36 8.94 16.91
CA LYS A 179 -7.60 10.27 17.46
C LYS A 179 -8.82 10.94 16.83
N HIS A 180 -8.93 10.98 15.49
CA HIS A 180 -10.12 11.55 14.84
C HIS A 180 -11.42 10.81 15.21
N ILE A 181 -11.41 9.48 15.31
CA ILE A 181 -12.58 8.70 15.71
C ILE A 181 -12.97 9.00 17.17
N THR A 182 -12.02 9.12 18.10
CA THR A 182 -12.32 9.49 19.50
C THR A 182 -12.80 10.94 19.63
N GLU A 183 -12.24 11.88 18.86
CA GLU A 183 -12.71 13.26 18.81
C GLU A 183 -14.14 13.37 18.25
N ILE A 184 -14.43 12.70 17.13
CA ILE A 184 -15.77 12.66 16.53
C ILE A 184 -16.78 12.07 17.54
N LYS A 185 -16.46 10.93 18.17
CA LYS A 185 -17.28 10.34 19.24
C LYS A 185 -17.52 11.31 20.40
N SER A 186 -16.47 11.99 20.88
CA SER A 186 -16.56 13.00 21.94
C SER A 186 -17.46 14.17 21.54
N ASN A 187 -17.35 14.67 20.32
CA ASN A 187 -18.13 15.81 19.84
C ASN A 187 -19.61 15.44 19.59
N TYR A 188 -19.92 14.22 19.13
CA TYR A 188 -21.30 13.74 19.08
C TYR A 188 -21.90 13.47 20.47
N ALA A 189 -21.12 12.94 21.43
CA ALA A 189 -21.57 12.77 22.81
C ALA A 189 -21.89 14.12 23.49
N LYS A 190 -21.05 15.15 23.26
CA LYS A 190 -21.33 16.54 23.70
C LYS A 190 -22.62 17.08 23.08
N LYS A 191 -22.83 16.91 21.77
CA LYS A 191 -24.06 17.34 21.08
C LYS A 191 -25.31 16.67 21.64
N MET A 192 -25.29 15.35 21.82
CA MET A 192 -26.41 14.61 22.42
C MET A 192 -26.71 15.09 23.85
N LYS A 193 -25.69 15.28 24.70
CA LYS A 193 -25.88 15.81 26.05
C LYS A 193 -26.47 17.22 26.04
N LEU A 194 -26.02 18.09 25.14
CA LEU A 194 -26.55 19.46 25.00
C LEU A 194 -28.01 19.45 24.52
N GLN A 195 -28.36 18.62 23.53
CA GLN A 195 -29.74 18.47 23.06
C GLN A 195 -30.66 17.94 24.16
N GLN A 196 -30.21 16.96 24.95
CA GLN A 196 -30.99 16.45 26.07
C GLN A 196 -31.17 17.51 27.17
N GLN A 197 -30.11 18.26 27.52
CA GLN A 197 -30.22 19.39 28.45
C GLN A 197 -31.18 20.48 27.97
N GLU A 198 -31.28 20.73 26.66
CA GLU A 198 -32.24 21.70 26.13
C GLU A 198 -33.69 21.18 26.17
N LEU A 199 -33.91 19.90 25.86
CA LEU A 199 -35.21 19.25 26.04
C LEU A 199 -35.63 19.18 27.52
N ASP A 200 -34.68 19.00 28.44
CA ASP A 200 -34.93 19.05 29.88
C ASP A 200 -35.32 20.45 30.36
N LYS A 201 -34.62 21.51 29.90
CA LYS A 201 -35.02 22.91 30.16
C LYS A 201 -36.40 23.22 29.60
N MET A 202 -36.70 22.80 28.36
CA MET A 202 -38.01 23.05 27.75
C MET A 202 -39.13 22.36 28.53
N ARG A 203 -38.94 21.09 28.93
CA ARG A 203 -39.90 20.38 29.80
C ARG A 203 -40.04 21.02 31.18
N GLN A 204 -38.94 21.48 31.78
CA GLN A 204 -38.96 22.19 33.06
C GLN A 204 -39.75 23.50 32.93
N LYS A 205 -39.48 24.29 31.88
CA LYS A 205 -40.19 25.53 31.57
C LYS A 205 -41.69 25.29 31.35
N GLU A 206 -42.07 24.34 30.50
CA GLU A 206 -43.48 23.98 30.27
C GLU A 206 -44.18 23.49 31.55
N THR A 207 -43.43 22.86 32.46
CA THR A 207 -43.95 22.41 33.76
C THR A 207 -44.18 23.61 34.67
N SER A 208 -43.21 24.50 34.84
CA SER A 208 -43.36 25.70 35.66
C SER A 208 -44.38 26.71 35.08
N GLU A 209 -44.46 26.88 33.75
CA GLU A 209 -45.52 27.69 33.13
C GLU A 209 -46.92 27.11 33.36
N ARG A 210 -47.04 25.78 33.51
CA ARG A 210 -48.29 25.09 33.88
C ARG A 210 -48.57 25.21 35.38
N GLU A 211 -47.57 25.05 36.22
CA GLU A 211 -47.66 25.29 37.67
C GLU A 211 -48.10 26.74 37.94
N ASP A 212 -47.52 27.74 37.28
CA ASP A 212 -47.92 29.14 37.37
C ASP A 212 -49.34 29.40 36.85
N GLN A 213 -49.84 28.65 35.87
CA GLN A 213 -51.24 28.72 35.44
C GLN A 213 -52.18 28.13 36.50
N TRP A 214 -51.83 26.98 37.07
CA TRP A 214 -52.62 26.31 38.10
C TRP A 214 -52.62 27.10 39.42
N ASN A 215 -51.47 27.62 39.83
CA ASN A 215 -51.32 28.49 41.00
C ASN A 215 -52.16 29.77 40.86
N ARG A 216 -52.19 30.41 39.68
CA ARG A 216 -53.07 31.55 39.41
C ARG A 216 -54.55 31.18 39.42
N HIS A 217 -54.92 30.01 38.89
CA HIS A 217 -56.31 29.55 38.94
C HIS A 217 -56.76 29.25 40.37
N ILE A 218 -55.92 28.60 41.17
CA ILE A 218 -56.15 28.33 42.59
C ILE A 218 -56.27 29.64 43.38
N ALA A 219 -55.38 30.62 43.13
CA ALA A 219 -55.45 31.93 43.78
C ALA A 219 -56.75 32.68 43.45
N GLY A 220 -57.18 32.68 42.18
CA GLY A 220 -58.46 33.27 41.79
C GLY A 220 -59.67 32.55 42.40
N LEU A 221 -59.63 31.22 42.49
CA LEU A 221 -60.68 30.43 43.16
C LEU A 221 -60.75 30.70 44.67
N ILE A 222 -59.60 30.96 45.32
CA ILE A 222 -59.55 31.41 46.71
C ILE A 222 -60.16 32.82 46.84
N GLU A 223 -59.82 33.76 45.96
CA GLU A 223 -60.38 35.12 45.96
C GLU A 223 -61.91 35.12 45.74
N ASP A 224 -62.42 34.32 44.80
CA ASP A 224 -63.86 34.11 44.58
C ASP A 224 -64.54 33.47 45.80
N HIS A 225 -63.89 32.52 46.50
CA HIS A 225 -64.42 31.91 47.71
C HIS A 225 -64.40 32.86 48.93
N ASP A 226 -63.31 33.58 49.17
CA ASP A 226 -63.21 34.58 50.25
C ASP A 226 -64.21 35.72 50.04
N LYS A 227 -64.42 36.14 48.79
CA LYS A 227 -65.47 37.08 48.43
C LYS A 227 -66.87 36.50 48.68
N ALA A 228 -67.16 35.28 48.24
CA ALA A 228 -68.46 34.63 48.48
C ALA A 228 -68.73 34.43 49.99
N LEU A 229 -67.70 34.15 50.79
CA LEU A 229 -67.78 34.10 52.26
C LEU A 229 -68.02 35.48 52.87
N THR A 230 -67.42 36.53 52.30
CA THR A 230 -67.63 37.93 52.72
C THR A 230 -69.06 38.39 52.41
N ASP A 231 -69.54 38.14 51.19
CA ASP A 231 -70.90 38.45 50.75
C ASP A 231 -71.94 37.65 51.57
N ALA A 232 -71.69 36.37 51.84
CA ALA A 232 -72.53 35.55 52.72
C ALA A 232 -72.52 36.05 54.18
N SER A 233 -71.37 36.49 54.69
CA SER A 233 -71.26 37.10 56.03
C SER A 233 -72.01 38.43 56.11
N ALA A 234 -71.95 39.26 55.07
CA ALA A 234 -72.73 40.48 54.97
C ALA A 234 -74.24 40.20 54.92
N PHE A 235 -74.66 39.16 54.19
CA PHE A 235 -76.06 38.70 54.18
C PHE A 235 -76.52 38.16 55.54
N VAL A 236 -75.67 37.39 56.26
CA VAL A 236 -75.96 36.93 57.63
C VAL A 236 -76.10 38.11 58.59
N ASN A 237 -75.22 39.11 58.50
CA ASN A 237 -75.33 40.34 59.30
C ASN A 237 -76.63 41.10 59.01
N LEU A 238 -77.03 41.23 57.74
CA LEU A 238 -78.31 41.82 57.35
C LEU A 238 -79.49 41.01 57.90
N MET A 239 -79.42 39.68 57.83
CA MET A 239 -80.42 38.78 58.44
C MET A 239 -80.51 38.95 59.96
N GLU A 240 -79.40 39.21 60.66
CA GLU A 240 -79.46 39.55 62.09
C GLU A 240 -80.13 40.91 62.34
N GLU A 241 -79.88 41.91 61.49
CA GLU A 241 -80.53 43.22 61.59
C GLU A 241 -82.04 43.12 61.32
N ASP A 242 -82.45 42.41 60.26
CA ASP A 242 -83.85 42.10 59.95
C ASP A 242 -84.51 41.29 61.08
N LEU A 243 -83.80 40.37 61.72
CA LEU A 243 -84.30 39.63 62.89
C LEU A 243 -84.53 40.58 64.08
N LYS A 244 -83.58 41.46 64.39
CA LYS A 244 -83.70 42.48 65.46
C LYS A 244 -84.87 43.45 65.18
N ILE A 245 -85.10 43.81 63.91
CA ILE A 245 -86.27 44.59 63.48
C ILE A 245 -87.57 43.79 63.65
N SER A 246 -87.59 42.53 63.24
CA SER A 246 -88.74 41.62 63.36
C SER A 246 -89.14 41.40 64.83
N GLU A 247 -88.18 41.21 65.73
CA GLU A 247 -88.41 41.14 67.18
C GLU A 247 -88.95 42.45 67.76
N SER A 248 -88.44 43.60 67.30
CA SER A 248 -88.95 44.92 67.67
C SER A 248 -90.40 45.12 67.22
N VAL A 249 -90.73 44.76 65.97
CA VAL A 249 -92.09 44.83 65.41
C VAL A 249 -93.04 43.86 66.13
N LYS A 250 -92.63 42.62 66.40
CA LYS A 250 -93.36 41.65 67.22
C LYS A 250 -93.65 42.20 68.62
N THR A 251 -92.68 42.90 69.21
CA THR A 251 -92.83 43.58 70.51
C THR A 251 -93.72 44.82 70.43
N GLN A 252 -93.89 45.45 69.26
CA GLN A 252 -94.92 46.49 69.04
C GLN A 252 -96.31 45.88 68.85
N ILE A 253 -96.44 44.79 68.09
CA ILE A 253 -97.71 44.07 67.88
C ILE A 253 -98.28 43.60 69.22
N LEU A 254 -97.49 42.92 70.06
CA LEU A 254 -97.92 42.50 71.40
C LEU A 254 -98.40 43.67 72.28
N ARG A 255 -97.77 44.85 72.16
CA ARG A 255 -98.22 46.08 72.86
C ARG A 255 -99.50 46.67 72.26
N MET A 256 -99.72 46.53 70.96
CA MET A 256 -100.98 46.92 70.32
C MET A 256 -102.13 45.96 70.65
N GLU A 257 -101.88 44.65 70.71
CA GLU A 257 -102.87 43.63 71.09
C GLU A 257 -103.36 43.85 72.52
N VAL A 258 -102.45 44.14 73.46
CA VAL A 258 -102.83 44.54 74.85
C VAL A 258 -103.72 45.78 74.84
N LYS A 259 -103.34 46.85 74.12
CA LYS A 259 -104.18 48.05 73.98
C LYS A 259 -105.52 47.80 73.29
N GLN A 260 -105.58 46.87 72.35
CA GLN A 260 -106.82 46.52 71.67
C GLN A 260 -107.75 45.74 72.60
N MET A 261 -107.22 44.88 73.47
CA MET A 261 -107.97 44.21 74.55
C MET A 261 -108.47 45.21 75.62
N GLU A 262 -107.71 46.26 75.90
CA GLU A 262 -108.15 47.37 76.77
C GLU A 262 -109.31 48.15 76.12
N ASN A 263 -109.14 48.64 74.89
CA ASN A 263 -110.20 49.33 74.13
C ASN A 263 -111.47 48.46 73.95
N GLN A 264 -111.33 47.15 73.75
CA GLN A 264 -112.49 46.24 73.65
C GLN A 264 -113.26 46.13 74.97
N ARG A 265 -112.58 46.17 76.13
CA ARG A 265 -113.26 46.23 77.44
C ARG A 265 -114.05 47.52 77.59
N GLU A 266 -113.46 48.67 77.26
CA GLU A 266 -114.16 49.97 77.27
C GLU A 266 -115.39 49.95 76.34
N GLN A 267 -115.25 49.40 75.13
CA GLN A 267 -116.34 49.27 74.17
C GLN A 267 -117.48 48.35 74.70
N THR A 268 -117.16 47.28 75.44
CA THR A 268 -118.20 46.45 76.07
C THR A 268 -118.94 47.16 77.20
N HIS A 269 -118.28 48.02 77.98
CA HIS A 269 -118.93 48.81 79.04
C HIS A 269 -119.97 49.78 78.43
N LEU A 270 -119.55 50.58 77.44
CA LEU A 270 -120.41 51.53 76.73
C LEU A 270 -121.62 50.84 76.04
N SER A 271 -121.48 49.57 75.66
CA SER A 271 -122.57 48.76 75.10
C SER A 271 -123.64 48.37 76.14
N GLN A 272 -123.26 48.16 77.41
CA GLN A 272 -124.19 47.81 78.47
C GLN A 272 -125.02 49.02 78.94
N ASP A 273 -124.41 50.20 79.07
CA ASP A 273 -125.11 51.43 79.46
C ASP A 273 -126.24 51.81 78.47
N SER A 274 -125.99 51.60 77.16
CA SER A 274 -126.97 51.81 76.09
C SER A 274 -128.23 50.94 76.23
N LYS A 275 -128.09 49.68 76.67
CA LYS A 275 -129.24 48.78 76.90
C LYS A 275 -130.14 49.24 78.05
N CYS A 276 -129.56 49.74 79.15
CA CYS A 276 -130.32 50.11 80.35
C CYS A 276 -131.28 51.30 80.12
N LEU A 277 -131.01 52.15 79.12
CA LEU A 277 -131.87 53.26 78.73
C LEU A 277 -133.06 52.84 77.85
N ALA A 278 -132.93 51.78 77.06
CA ALA A 278 -133.97 51.33 76.13
C ALA A 278 -135.21 50.76 76.85
N GLU A 279 -135.01 49.97 77.90
CA GLU A 279 -136.10 49.24 78.58
C GLU A 279 -137.06 50.16 79.35
N ARG A 280 -136.60 51.33 79.81
CA ARG A 280 -137.45 52.33 80.48
C ARG A 280 -138.42 53.04 79.52
N LEU A 281 -138.16 53.05 78.21
CA LEU A 281 -138.97 53.77 77.22
C LEU A 281 -140.18 53.00 76.70
N LEU A 282 -140.24 51.67 76.90
CA LEU A 282 -141.35 50.85 76.40
C LEU A 282 -142.60 50.94 77.30
N LYS A 283 -142.42 50.85 78.63
CA LYS A 283 -143.50 50.68 79.63
C LYS A 283 -144.43 51.89 79.85
N VAL A 284 -144.20 53.01 79.18
CA VAL A 284 -145.01 54.24 79.34
C VAL A 284 -145.88 54.53 78.10
N LYS A 285 -145.65 53.85 76.96
CA LYS A 285 -146.33 54.16 75.70
C LYS A 285 -147.70 53.51 75.48
N GLU A 286 -148.08 52.52 76.29
CA GLU A 286 -149.34 51.77 76.09
C GLU A 286 -150.55 52.29 76.88
N GLN A 287 -150.42 53.36 77.69
CA GLN A 287 -151.50 53.84 78.57
C GLN A 287 -152.20 55.15 78.18
N ILE A 288 -151.73 55.91 77.18
CA ILE A 288 -152.37 57.18 76.79
C ILE A 288 -152.93 57.12 75.37
N ALA A 289 -154.01 56.34 75.25
CA ALA A 289 -154.98 56.42 74.16
C ALA A 289 -156.22 57.20 74.62
N GLY A 290 -156.05 58.52 74.86
CA GLY A 290 -157.13 59.39 75.32
C GLY A 290 -156.66 60.81 75.57
N ASN A 291 -157.20 61.76 74.78
CA ASN A 291 -156.84 63.19 74.72
C ASN A 291 -155.38 63.49 74.26
N GLU A 292 -155.10 64.52 73.46
CA GLU A 292 -156.00 65.45 72.77
C GLU A 292 -155.44 66.00 71.43
N LYS A 293 -156.25 66.84 70.76
CA LYS A 293 -156.05 67.32 69.38
C LYS A 293 -155.05 68.50 69.29
N LYS A 294 -154.14 68.50 68.29
CA LYS A 294 -153.84 69.58 67.30
C LYS A 294 -152.35 69.66 66.90
N THR A 295 -152.11 70.16 65.66
CA THR A 295 -150.83 70.66 65.07
C THR A 295 -149.68 69.63 64.94
N LYS A 296 -148.99 69.39 63.80
CA LYS A 296 -148.77 70.07 62.49
C LYS A 296 -147.81 71.28 62.52
N TYR A 297 -146.55 71.11 62.06
CA TYR A 297 -145.79 71.97 61.08
C TYR A 297 -144.28 71.57 60.92
N TYR A 298 -143.78 71.39 59.67
CA TYR A 298 -142.44 71.67 59.03
C TYR A 298 -141.07 71.36 59.72
N GLY A 299 -139.91 71.14 59.04
CA GLY A 299 -139.56 70.93 57.60
C GLY A 299 -138.08 71.23 57.18
N MET A 300 -137.61 70.77 55.99
CA MET A 300 -136.43 71.21 55.15
C MET A 300 -134.98 70.73 55.54
N LYS A 301 -133.87 70.63 54.71
CA LYS A 301 -133.54 70.95 53.27
C LYS A 301 -132.16 70.37 52.70
N LYS A 302 -132.06 69.99 51.38
CA LYS A 302 -130.93 69.98 50.35
C LYS A 302 -129.50 69.32 50.63
N ASP A 303 -128.46 69.16 49.74
CA ASP A 303 -128.13 68.93 48.26
C ASP A 303 -126.53 69.02 48.06
N ILE A 304 -125.65 68.88 47.01
CA ILE A 304 -125.49 68.88 45.49
C ILE A 304 -124.24 67.97 45.02
N ASN A 305 -123.92 67.80 43.70
CA ASN A 305 -122.80 67.03 43.02
C ASN A 305 -121.47 67.86 42.71
N GLU A 306 -120.44 67.62 41.83
CA GLU A 306 -120.15 66.85 40.57
C GLU A 306 -118.61 66.65 40.21
N ARG A 307 -118.18 66.28 38.96
CA ARG A 307 -116.77 65.85 38.55
C ARG A 307 -116.32 66.00 37.04
N VAL A 308 -115.01 66.29 36.80
CA VAL A 308 -114.00 65.75 35.78
C VAL A 308 -114.18 65.87 34.21
N LYS A 309 -113.05 65.99 33.42
CA LYS A 309 -112.99 65.77 31.93
C LYS A 309 -111.58 65.60 31.25
N LYS A 310 -111.55 65.19 29.95
CA LYS A 310 -110.43 64.98 28.95
C LYS A 310 -109.49 63.76 29.20
N LYS A 311 -108.63 63.25 28.29
CA LYS A 311 -108.02 63.63 26.96
C LYS A 311 -108.24 62.49 25.88
N GLU A 312 -107.83 62.43 24.58
CA GLU A 312 -106.87 63.06 23.61
C GLU A 312 -105.39 62.55 23.59
N LEU A 313 -104.82 61.70 22.70
CA LEU A 313 -105.11 61.12 21.34
C LEU A 313 -104.61 61.87 20.06
N ASN A 314 -103.42 61.50 19.55
CA ASN A 314 -102.93 61.56 18.13
C ASN A 314 -101.42 61.15 18.05
N ASP A 315 -100.96 60.43 17.01
CA ASP A 315 -99.57 60.50 16.45
C ASP A 315 -99.28 59.48 15.32
N LEU A 316 -99.64 58.20 15.48
CA LEU A 316 -99.14 57.07 14.66
C LEU A 316 -99.70 56.95 13.22
N LYS A 317 -100.02 58.06 12.54
CA LYS A 317 -100.65 58.07 11.20
C LYS A 317 -99.88 58.79 10.10
N LEU A 318 -98.73 59.41 10.40
CA LEU A 318 -97.93 60.15 9.41
C LEU A 318 -96.82 59.31 8.73
N GLU A 319 -96.19 58.39 9.45
CA GLU A 319 -95.00 57.66 8.94
C GLU A 319 -95.32 56.77 7.72
N HIS A 320 -96.51 56.18 7.64
CA HIS A 320 -96.84 55.19 6.61
C HIS A 320 -96.82 55.78 5.19
N LYS A 321 -97.23 57.05 5.03
CA LYS A 321 -97.34 57.71 3.72
C LYS A 321 -95.98 58.16 3.17
N ASP A 322 -95.06 58.52 4.06
CA ASP A 322 -93.71 58.96 3.69
C ASP A 322 -92.81 57.79 3.26
N LEU A 323 -93.14 56.57 3.70
CA LEU A 323 -92.45 55.33 3.30
C LEU A 323 -92.87 54.86 1.90
N GLU A 324 -94.17 54.94 1.59
CA GLU A 324 -94.75 54.52 0.31
C GLU A 324 -94.19 55.34 -0.88
N GLN A 325 -93.98 56.65 -0.68
CA GLN A 325 -93.40 57.54 -1.70
C GLN A 325 -91.89 57.32 -1.93
N LYS A 326 -91.16 56.74 -0.97
CA LYS A 326 -89.73 56.38 -1.11
C LYS A 326 -89.55 55.11 -1.92
N PHE A 327 -90.43 54.12 -1.74
CA PHE A 327 -90.37 52.84 -2.45
C PHE A 327 -90.44 53.00 -3.97
N SER A 328 -91.34 53.88 -4.46
CA SER A 328 -91.53 54.13 -5.89
C SER A 328 -90.28 54.68 -6.61
N LYS A 329 -89.47 55.53 -5.93
CA LYS A 329 -88.19 56.00 -6.47
C LYS A 329 -87.14 54.89 -6.55
N LEU A 330 -86.99 54.12 -5.48
CA LEU A 330 -86.01 53.03 -5.40
C LEU A 330 -86.25 51.96 -6.47
N GLN A 331 -87.51 51.71 -6.86
CA GLN A 331 -87.81 50.71 -7.88
C GLN A 331 -87.36 51.14 -9.28
N LEU A 332 -87.52 52.42 -9.66
CA LEU A 332 -86.97 52.97 -10.91
C LEU A 332 -85.43 52.91 -10.93
N GLU A 333 -84.80 53.34 -9.83
CA GLU A 333 -83.34 53.37 -9.68
C GLU A 333 -82.73 51.96 -9.78
N LYS A 334 -83.40 50.95 -9.21
CA LYS A 334 -83.00 49.54 -9.28
C LYS A 334 -83.10 48.96 -10.69
N ASP A 335 -84.09 49.34 -11.49
CA ASP A 335 -84.24 48.85 -12.88
C ASP A 335 -83.23 49.52 -13.84
N GLU A 336 -82.90 50.80 -13.60
CA GLU A 336 -81.81 51.49 -14.33
C GLU A 336 -80.41 50.95 -13.96
N GLN A 337 -80.19 50.60 -12.69
CA GLN A 337 -78.97 49.86 -12.30
C GLN A 337 -78.89 48.48 -12.95
N PHE A 338 -79.99 47.73 -13.05
CA PHE A 338 -79.97 46.41 -13.72
C PHE A 338 -79.57 46.53 -15.20
N LYS A 339 -80.07 47.55 -15.91
CA LYS A 339 -79.75 47.81 -17.32
C LYS A 339 -78.30 48.21 -17.53
N THR A 340 -77.73 49.02 -16.62
CA THR A 340 -76.32 49.42 -16.68
C THR A 340 -75.36 48.32 -16.26
N TYR A 341 -75.78 47.40 -15.38
CA TYR A 341 -75.00 46.20 -15.02
C TYR A 341 -74.75 45.30 -16.24
N SER A 342 -75.79 44.93 -16.99
CA SER A 342 -75.66 44.10 -18.19
C SER A 342 -74.72 44.71 -19.23
N GLN A 343 -74.88 46.01 -19.52
CA GLN A 343 -74.00 46.75 -20.44
C GLN A 343 -72.55 46.87 -19.94
N THR A 344 -72.31 46.71 -18.64
CA THR A 344 -70.95 46.71 -18.06
C THR A 344 -70.32 45.34 -18.20
N ILE A 345 -71.08 44.25 -18.01
CA ILE A 345 -70.63 42.87 -18.21
C ILE A 345 -70.19 42.67 -19.67
N GLU A 346 -71.00 43.07 -20.65
CA GLU A 346 -70.65 42.97 -22.09
C GLU A 346 -69.34 43.70 -22.43
N LYS A 347 -69.11 44.89 -21.86
CA LYS A 347 -67.88 45.67 -22.06
C LYS A 347 -66.66 45.03 -21.40
N VAL A 348 -66.83 44.42 -20.22
CA VAL A 348 -65.75 43.66 -19.56
C VAL A 348 -65.41 42.41 -20.38
N GLN A 349 -66.40 41.71 -20.91
CA GLN A 349 -66.22 40.50 -21.71
C GLN A 349 -65.50 40.79 -23.03
N HIS A 350 -65.94 41.80 -23.81
CA HIS A 350 -65.21 42.25 -24.99
C HIS A 350 -63.78 42.73 -24.71
N LYS A 351 -63.52 43.31 -23.52
CA LYS A 351 -62.17 43.70 -23.11
C LYS A 351 -61.28 42.48 -22.80
N ALA A 352 -61.85 41.43 -22.20
CA ALA A 352 -61.18 40.16 -21.96
C ALA A 352 -60.84 39.45 -23.29
N ASP A 353 -61.79 39.38 -24.23
CA ASP A 353 -61.57 38.80 -25.56
C ASP A 353 -60.42 39.49 -26.32
N LEU A 354 -60.35 40.83 -26.22
CA LEU A 354 -59.26 41.60 -26.82
C LEU A 354 -57.90 41.30 -26.18
N GLN A 355 -57.86 41.06 -24.86
CA GLN A 355 -56.64 40.62 -24.17
C GLN A 355 -56.25 39.18 -24.54
N ILE A 356 -57.22 38.27 -24.67
CA ILE A 356 -57.00 36.90 -25.14
C ILE A 356 -56.40 36.91 -26.55
N MET A 357 -56.94 37.72 -27.47
CA MET A 357 -56.39 37.87 -28.82
C MET A 357 -54.95 38.43 -28.82
N GLN A 358 -54.62 39.37 -27.93
CA GLN A 358 -53.24 39.85 -27.77
C GLN A 358 -52.29 38.77 -27.22
N LEU A 359 -52.74 37.97 -26.25
CA LEU A 359 -51.98 36.85 -25.70
C LEU A 359 -51.74 35.76 -26.75
N GLN A 360 -52.74 35.42 -27.57
CA GLN A 360 -52.60 34.47 -28.68
C GLN A 360 -51.55 34.93 -29.72
N ARG A 361 -51.51 36.22 -30.05
CA ARG A 361 -50.46 36.77 -30.94
C ARG A 361 -49.06 36.70 -30.31
N LYS A 362 -48.93 37.00 -29.01
CA LYS A 362 -47.65 36.87 -28.29
C LYS A 362 -47.19 35.42 -28.22
N LEU A 363 -48.11 34.49 -27.95
CA LEU A 363 -47.83 33.06 -27.89
C LEU A 363 -47.35 32.55 -29.26
N LYS A 364 -48.04 32.90 -30.34
CA LYS A 364 -47.57 32.56 -31.69
C LYS A 364 -46.17 33.11 -31.99
N ALA A 365 -45.90 34.38 -31.71
CA ALA A 365 -44.57 34.96 -31.94
C ALA A 365 -43.46 34.29 -31.10
N LEU A 366 -43.78 33.75 -29.93
CA LEU A 366 -42.87 32.93 -29.12
C LEU A 366 -42.68 31.53 -29.71
N THR A 367 -43.73 30.90 -30.27
CA THR A 367 -43.62 29.63 -31.02
C THR A 367 -42.76 29.80 -32.27
N ASP A 368 -43.01 30.83 -33.09
CA ASP A 368 -42.22 31.16 -34.29
C ASP A 368 -40.73 31.39 -33.92
N SER A 369 -40.47 31.95 -32.73
CA SER A 369 -39.11 32.14 -32.18
C SER A 369 -38.48 30.82 -31.71
N LEU A 370 -39.25 29.95 -31.05
CA LEU A 370 -38.80 28.64 -30.57
C LEU A 370 -38.45 27.69 -31.73
N GLU A 371 -39.28 27.64 -32.77
CA GLU A 371 -38.99 26.87 -33.98
C GLU A 371 -37.68 27.34 -34.64
N LYS A 372 -37.44 28.66 -34.66
CA LYS A 372 -36.21 29.24 -35.19
C LYS A 372 -34.97 28.88 -34.36
N THR A 373 -35.05 28.90 -33.02
CA THR A 373 -33.93 28.45 -32.17
C THR A 373 -33.71 26.94 -32.27
N GLN A 374 -34.76 26.14 -32.40
CA GLN A 374 -34.66 24.70 -32.61
C GLN A 374 -34.03 24.36 -33.96
N ALA A 375 -34.35 25.10 -35.04
CA ALA A 375 -33.68 24.97 -36.33
C ALA A 375 -32.19 25.36 -36.28
N GLN A 376 -31.83 26.42 -35.54
CA GLN A 376 -30.43 26.77 -35.27
C GLN A 376 -29.70 25.67 -34.47
N LEU A 377 -30.37 25.08 -33.48
CA LEU A 377 -29.83 24.00 -32.67
C LEU A 377 -29.59 22.74 -33.52
N HIS A 378 -30.55 22.33 -34.36
CA HIS A 378 -30.35 21.26 -35.34
C HIS A 378 -29.16 21.52 -36.28
N SER A 379 -28.95 22.77 -36.72
CA SER A 379 -27.79 23.15 -37.53
C SER A 379 -26.47 22.94 -36.78
N VAL A 380 -26.36 23.41 -35.54
CA VAL A 380 -25.16 23.22 -34.69
C VAL A 380 -24.89 21.73 -34.40
N LEU A 381 -25.94 20.92 -34.20
CA LEU A 381 -25.83 19.47 -34.06
C LEU A 381 -25.27 18.81 -35.34
N SER A 382 -25.72 19.25 -36.52
CA SER A 382 -25.21 18.73 -37.80
C SER A 382 -23.76 19.17 -38.12
N ALA A 383 -23.31 20.29 -37.57
CA ALA A 383 -21.97 20.83 -37.81
C ALA A 383 -20.87 20.27 -36.88
N SER A 384 -21.24 19.60 -35.79
CA SER A 384 -20.31 19.22 -34.71
C SER A 384 -19.83 17.75 -34.74
N ASN A 385 -20.38 16.91 -35.63
CA ASN A 385 -19.98 15.51 -35.84
C ASN A 385 -19.87 14.66 -34.54
N MET A 386 -20.67 14.99 -33.52
CA MET A 386 -20.78 14.22 -32.29
C MET A 386 -21.68 13.00 -32.47
N ASP A 387 -21.33 11.88 -31.84
CA ASP A 387 -22.18 10.69 -31.82
C ASP A 387 -23.52 11.00 -31.13
N GLN A 388 -24.61 10.69 -31.82
CA GLN A 388 -25.97 10.97 -31.40
C GLN A 388 -26.35 10.26 -30.09
N ILE A 389 -25.70 9.13 -29.77
CA ILE A 389 -25.87 8.40 -28.51
C ILE A 389 -25.22 9.17 -27.34
N ALA A 390 -24.01 9.69 -27.53
CA ALA A 390 -23.33 10.52 -26.52
C ALA A 390 -24.11 11.81 -26.25
N LEU A 391 -24.65 12.42 -27.31
CA LEU A 391 -25.37 13.69 -27.22
C LEU A 391 -26.70 13.55 -26.44
N GLY A 392 -27.45 12.46 -26.66
CA GLY A 392 -28.65 12.16 -25.86
C GLY A 392 -28.37 11.92 -24.37
N GLY A 393 -27.15 11.51 -24.01
CA GLY A 393 -26.69 11.45 -22.61
C GLY A 393 -26.37 12.82 -22.02
N VAL A 394 -25.76 13.72 -22.80
CA VAL A 394 -25.45 15.09 -22.38
C VAL A 394 -26.72 15.92 -22.19
N THR A 395 -27.68 15.87 -23.13
CA THR A 395 -28.97 16.57 -23.01
C THR A 395 -29.69 16.21 -21.71
N LYS A 396 -29.84 14.91 -21.42
CA LYS A 396 -30.47 14.43 -20.17
C LYS A 396 -29.78 14.89 -18.89
N LYS A 397 -28.49 15.25 -18.94
CA LYS A 397 -27.75 15.74 -17.77
C LYS A 397 -27.79 17.27 -17.63
N ILE A 398 -27.91 17.99 -18.76
CA ILE A 398 -28.12 19.44 -18.77
C ILE A 398 -29.56 19.79 -18.32
N GLU A 399 -30.57 19.03 -18.75
CA GLU A 399 -31.96 19.20 -18.29
C GLU A 399 -32.07 19.09 -16.76
N VAL A 400 -31.37 18.12 -16.15
CA VAL A 400 -31.32 17.95 -14.68
C VAL A 400 -30.61 19.12 -13.97
N LEU A 401 -29.63 19.77 -14.59
CA LEU A 401 -28.97 20.96 -14.03
C LEU A 401 -29.82 22.23 -14.13
N LEU A 402 -30.64 22.35 -15.18
CA LEU A 402 -31.61 23.44 -15.31
C LEU A 402 -32.75 23.30 -14.28
N TYR A 403 -33.21 22.08 -13.99
CA TYR A 403 -34.40 21.83 -13.15
C TYR A 403 -34.25 22.06 -11.64
N VAL A 404 -33.11 22.59 -11.18
CA VAL A 404 -32.90 23.04 -9.78
C VAL A 404 -32.58 24.55 -9.72
N SER A 405 -32.47 25.22 -10.87
CA SER A 405 -32.04 26.62 -10.99
C SER A 405 -33.16 27.55 -11.49
N LEU A 406 -34.39 27.31 -11.04
CA LEU A 406 -35.61 28.04 -11.42
C LEU A 406 -36.42 28.42 -10.17
#